data_AF-A0A249PFP1-F1
#
_entry.id   AF-A0A249PFP1-F1
#
_cell.length_a   1.000
_cell.length_b   1.000
_cell.length_c   1.000
_cell.angle_alpha   90.00
_cell.angle_beta   90.00
_cell.angle_gamma   90.00
#
_symmetry.space_group_name_H-M   'P 1'
#
loop_
_entity.id
_entity.type
_entity.pdbx_description
1 polymer ?
#
loop_
_entity_poly.entity_id
_entity_poly.type
_entity_poly.pdbx_seq_one_letter_code
_entity_poly.pdbx_strand_id
1 'polypeptide(L)' 'MARLALVHSVGSEEQLLTVIDKYSAGQIEARQLIPVRFSRLEGV' A
#
# COMPACT_ATOMS: atom_id res chain seq x y z
N MET A 1 14.69 -7.81 7.37
CA MET A 1 13.24 -7.57 7.18
C MET A 1 13.05 -6.73 5.93
N ALA A 2 11.99 -6.96 5.16
CA ALA A 2 11.66 -6.15 3.98
C ALA A 2 10.26 -5.55 4.14
N ARG A 3 10.08 -4.31 3.70
CA ARG A 3 8.84 -3.56 3.81
C ARG A 3 8.48 -2.93 2.47
N LEU A 4 7.23 -3.11 2.05
CA LEU A 4 6.68 -2.54 0.82
C LEU A 4 5.51 -1.63 1.18
N ALA A 5 5.45 -0.47 0.55
CA ALA A 5 4.28 0.42 0.59
C ALA A 5 3.56 0.34 -0.75
N LEU A 6 2.28 0.00 -0.71
CA LEU A 6 1.42 -0.08 -1.89
C LEU A 6 0.19 0.81 -1.69
N VAL A 7 -0.13 1.57 -2.73
CA VAL A 7 -1.40 2.29 -2.83
C VAL A 7 -2.29 1.52 -3.79
N HIS A 8 -3.50 1.21 -3.36
CA HIS A 8 -4.48 0.52 -4.20
C HIS A 8 -5.87 1.13 -4.02
N SER A 9 -6.68 1.03 -5.07
CA SER A 9 -8.05 1.54 -5.07
C SER A 9 -8.99 0.51 -4.46
N VAL A 10 -9.81 0.95 -3.50
CA VAL A 10 -10.84 0.13 -2.85
C VAL A 10 -12.19 0.76 -3.19
N GLY A 11 -12.58 0.63 -4.46
CA GLY A 11 -13.76 1.29 -5.03
C GLY A 11 -13.41 2.40 -6.02
N SER A 12 -14.42 3.20 -6.40
CA SER A 12 -14.31 4.20 -7.47
C SER A 12 -13.48 5.42 -7.08
N GLU A 13 -13.46 5.81 -5.80
CA GLU A 13 -12.84 7.06 -5.37
C GLU A 13 -11.91 6.94 -4.14
N GLU A 14 -11.95 5.81 -3.43
CA GLU A 14 -11.12 5.60 -2.25
C GLU A 14 -9.83 4.86 -2.62
N GLN A 15 -8.69 5.45 -2.28
CA GLN A 15 -7.40 4.77 -2.33
C GLN A 15 -6.90 4.56 -0.91
N LEU A 16 -6.33 3.39 -0.65
CA LEU A 16 -5.83 3.03 0.68
C LEU A 16 -4.33 2.76 0.61
N LEU A 17 -3.59 3.35 1.54
CA LEU A 17 -2.19 3.02 1.76
C LEU A 17 -2.13 1.75 2.59
N THR A 18 -1.52 0.71 2.02
CA THR A 18 -1.27 -0.56 2.68
C THR A 18 0.22 -0.80 2.75
N VAL A 19 0.69 -1.16 3.95
CA VAL A 19 2.05 -1.62 4.16
C VAL A 19 2.04 -3.14 4.22
N ILE A 20 2.96 -3.75 3.48
CA ILE A 20 3.21 -5.19 3.49
C ILE A 20 4.59 -5.40 4.07
N ASP A 21 4.64 -6.08 5.21
CA ASP A 21 5.88 -6.45 5.89
C ASP A 21 6.17 -7.93 5.67
N LYS A 22 7.43 -8.23 5.32
CA LYS A 22 7.97 -9.60 5.31
C LYS A 22 8.96 -9.77 6.45
N TYR A 23 8.61 -10.66 7.37
CA TYR A 23 9.42 -11.02 8.51
C TYR A 23 10.42 -12.12 8.14
N SER A 24 11.50 -12.23 8.93
CA SER A 24 12.57 -13.22 8.70
C SER A 24 12.07 -14.67 8.76
N ALA A 25 11.02 -14.94 9.55
CA ALA A 25 10.36 -16.24 9.64
C ALA A 25 9.47 -16.59 8.43
N GLY A 26 9.46 -15.75 7.38
CA GLY A 26 8.62 -15.94 6.20
C GLY A 26 7.17 -15.47 6.35
N GLN A 27 6.79 -14.98 7.54
CA GLN A 27 5.48 -14.37 7.77
C GLN A 27 5.33 -13.10 6.95
N ILE A 28 4.15 -12.94 6.36
CA ILE A 28 3.75 -11.75 5.59
C ILE A 28 2.54 -11.14 6.28
N GLU A 29 2.63 -9.87 6.63
CA GLU A 29 1.51 -9.12 7.20
C GLU A 29 1.19 -7.91 6.34
N ALA A 30 -0.09 -7.73 6.03
CA ALA A 30 -0.60 -6.54 5.36
C ALA A 30 -1.38 -5.69 6.36
N ARG A 31 -1.07 -4.39 6.43
CA ARG A 31 -1.71 -3.43 7.33
C ARG A 31 -2.16 -2.21 6.55
N GLN A 32 -3.47 -1.96 6.55
CA GLN A 32 -4.03 -0.69 6.08
C GLN A 32 -3.70 0.40 7.08
N LEU A 33 -3.19 1.52 6.58
CA LEU A 33 -2.81 2.65 7.42
C LEU A 33 -3.87 3.74 7.40
N ILE A 34 -4.07 4.35 6.23
CA ILE A 34 -4.95 5.50 6.07
C ILE A 34 -5.53 5.54 4.65
N PRO A 35 -6.71 6.16 4.48
CA PRO A 35 -7.15 6.65 3.18
C PRO A 35 -6.18 7.71 2.65
N VAL A 36 -5.89 7.65 1.36
CA VAL A 36 -4.98 8.55 0.67
C VAL A 36 -5.57 8.98 -0.66
N ARG A 37 -5.05 10.06 -1.23
CA ARG A 37 -5.39 10.51 -2.59
C ARG A 37 -4.09 10.80 -3.32
N PHE A 38 -3.65 9.87 -4.16
CA PHE A 38 -2.46 10.04 -4.98
C PHE A 38 -2.86 10.65 -6.31
N SER A 39 -2.19 11.74 -6.69
CA SER A 39 -2.21 12.21 -8.06
C SER A 39 -1.61 11.14 -8.96
N ARG A 40 -2.28 10.89 -10.09
CA ARG A 40 -1.68 10.06 -11.14
C ARG A 40 -0.39 10.76 -11.57
N LEU A 41 0.73 10.04 -11.48
CA LEU A 41 1.99 10.52 -12.02
C LEU A 41 1.84 10.46 -13.54
N GLU A 42 1.50 11.59 -14.14
CA GLU A 42 1.50 11.76 -15.60
C GLU A 42 2.96 11.54 -16.04
N GLY A 43 3.22 10.47 -16.79
CA GLY A 43 4.54 10.23 -17.36
C GLY A 43 4.85 11.32 -18.38
N VAL A 44 5.90 12.09 -18.13
CA VAL A 44 6.46 13.08 -19.06
C VAL A 44 7.31 12.36 -20.11
#